data_AF-A0A2V5INU5-F1
#
_entry.id   AF-A0A2V5INU5-F1
#
_cell.length_a   1.000
_cell.length_b   1.000
_cell.length_c   1.000
_cell.angle_alpha   90.00
_cell.angle_beta   90.00
_cell.angle_gamma   90.00
#
_symmetry.space_group_name_H-M   'P 1'
#
loop_
_entity.id
_entity.type
_entity.pdbx_description
1 polymer ?
#
loop_
_entity_poly.entity_id
_entity_poly.type
_entity_poly.pdbx_seq_one_letter_code
_entity_poly.pdbx_strand_id
1 'polypeptide(L)'
;MRSSAGSCGACTVSLVSLVVNWVFTVYTLDGTGRVTNVVDAASATYTYTYDARGNRLTAGGPAGTQTLAANAANQISTAGYT
;
A
#
# COMPACT_ATOMS: atom_id res chain seq x y z
N MET A 1 -12.82 -16.49 -20.59
CA MET A 1 -12.07 -17.73 -20.28
C MET A 1 -10.80 -17.30 -19.54
N ARG A 2 -10.49 -17.95 -18.42
CA ARG A 2 -9.35 -17.64 -17.55
C ARG A 2 -8.03 -18.06 -18.22
N SER A 3 -6.98 -17.26 -18.10
CA SER A 3 -5.58 -17.72 -18.25
C SER A 3 -4.72 -16.76 -17.40
N SER A 4 -4.44 -17.02 -16.12
CA SER A 4 -3.46 -17.96 -15.53
C SER A 4 -2.01 -17.77 -16.00
N ALA A 5 -1.25 -17.11 -15.11
CA ALA A 5 0.13 -17.40 -14.70
C ALA A 5 1.29 -17.33 -15.71
N GLY A 6 2.30 -16.52 -15.33
CA GLY A 6 3.70 -16.93 -15.43
C GLY A 6 4.50 -16.39 -16.59
N SER A 7 5.11 -15.22 -16.40
CA SER A 7 6.39 -14.89 -17.04
C SER A 7 7.23 -14.03 -16.09
N CYS A 8 7.93 -14.70 -15.16
CA CYS A 8 9.19 -14.19 -14.64
C CYS A 8 10.25 -14.59 -15.68
N GLY A 9 10.80 -13.63 -16.41
CA GLY A 9 11.71 -13.91 -17.52
C GLY A 9 12.10 -12.65 -18.28
N ALA A 10 13.07 -11.93 -17.72
CA ALA A 10 13.91 -10.92 -18.38
C ALA A 10 13.21 -9.81 -19.18
N CYS A 11 12.69 -8.79 -18.48
CA CYS A 11 12.59 -7.45 -19.06
C CYS A 11 13.76 -6.60 -18.55
N THR A 12 15.00 -6.93 -18.96
CA THR A 12 16.12 -6.01 -18.77
C THR A 12 15.92 -4.82 -19.71
N VAL A 13 15.19 -3.80 -19.24
CA VAL A 13 15.23 -2.48 -19.88
C VAL A 13 16.49 -1.80 -19.37
N SER A 14 17.63 -2.14 -19.99
CA SER A 14 18.89 -1.44 -19.79
C SER A 14 18.85 -0.17 -20.65
N LEU A 15 18.57 0.97 -20.02
CA LEU A 15 18.90 2.27 -20.60
C LEU A 15 19.85 2.98 -19.63
N VAL A 16 21.02 3.27 -20.17
CA VAL A 16 22.17 3.87 -19.51
C VAL A 16 21.83 5.25 -18.91
N SER A 17 22.06 5.34 -17.60
CA SER A 17 22.45 6.51 -16.80
C SER A 17 22.37 7.91 -17.47
N LEU A 18 21.24 8.58 -17.28
CA LEU A 18 21.12 10.04 -17.25
C LEU A 18 20.60 10.37 -15.83
N VAL A 19 21.05 11.45 -15.18
CA VAL A 19 20.63 11.84 -13.81
C VAL A 19 19.15 12.25 -13.80
N VAL A 20 18.27 11.28 -13.93
CA VAL A 20 16.89 11.36 -13.50
C VAL A 20 16.81 10.43 -12.30
N ASN A 21 16.81 11.02 -11.11
CA ASN A 21 16.43 10.31 -9.91
C ASN A 21 14.92 10.03 -10.04
N TRP A 22 14.55 8.99 -10.77
CA TRP A 22 13.15 8.66 -11.04
C TRP A 22 12.46 8.39 -9.70
N VAL A 23 11.70 9.38 -9.26
CA VAL A 23 10.90 9.40 -8.04
C VAL A 23 9.52 8.88 -8.45
N PHE A 24 9.24 7.60 -8.16
CA PHE A 24 7.94 6.98 -8.40
C PHE A 24 7.36 6.41 -7.11
N THR A 25 6.04 6.41 -7.01
CA THR A 25 5.30 5.83 -5.88
C THR A 25 4.63 4.54 -6.33
N VAL A 26 4.86 3.46 -5.59
CA VAL A 26 4.29 2.13 -5.87
C VAL A 26 3.10 1.90 -4.96
N TYR A 27 1.96 1.52 -5.54
CA TYR A 27 0.75 1.15 -4.81
C TYR A 27 0.48 -0.34 -4.97
N THR A 28 0.30 -1.04 -3.85
CA THR A 28 -0.19 -2.42 -3.81
C THR A 28 -1.65 -2.41 -3.41
N LEU A 29 -2.48 -3.14 -4.15
CA LEU A 29 -3.92 -3.24 -3.91
C LEU A 29 -4.31 -4.65 -3.45
N ASP A 30 -5.33 -4.75 -2.61
CA ASP A 30 -6.00 -6.02 -2.32
C ASP A 30 -6.92 -6.47 -3.47
N GLY A 31 -7.50 -7.68 -3.33
CA GLY A 31 -8.43 -8.23 -4.32
C GLY A 31 -9.75 -7.44 -4.48
N THR A 32 -9.99 -6.45 -3.64
CA THR A 32 -11.14 -5.54 -3.70
C THR A 32 -10.76 -4.14 -4.20
N GLY A 33 -9.50 -3.91 -4.57
CA GLY A 33 -9.00 -2.64 -5.11
C GLY A 33 -8.61 -1.61 -4.05
N ARG A 34 -8.45 -1.99 -2.78
CA ARG A 34 -8.03 -1.07 -1.71
C ARG A 34 -6.51 -1.12 -1.52
N VAL A 35 -5.90 0.01 -1.20
CA VAL A 35 -4.45 0.13 -1.06
C VAL A 35 -3.96 -0.51 0.24
N THR A 36 -3.15 -1.56 0.16
CA THR A 36 -2.57 -2.23 1.34
C THR A 36 -1.15 -1.80 1.63
N ASN A 37 -0.41 -1.35 0.62
CA ASN A 37 0.95 -0.89 0.75
C ASN A 37 1.27 0.25 -0.22
N VAL A 38 2.00 1.25 0.25
CA VAL A 38 2.52 2.34 -0.57
C VAL A 38 4.01 2.46 -0.31
N VAL A 39 4.82 2.44 -1.36
CA VAL A 39 6.24 2.81 -1.27
C VAL A 39 6.37 4.14 -1.97
N ASP A 40 6.66 5.20 -1.21
CA ASP A 40 6.90 6.51 -1.78
C ASP A 40 8.27 6.58 -2.45
N ALA A 41 8.48 7.66 -3.18
CA ALA A 41 9.72 7.87 -3.89
C ALA A 41 10.93 8.23 -3.00
N ALA A 42 10.71 8.52 -1.73
CA ALA A 42 11.74 8.62 -0.70
C ALA A 42 12.04 7.25 -0.05
N SER A 43 11.50 6.16 -0.61
CA SER A 43 11.57 4.79 -0.06
C SER A 43 10.88 4.61 1.29
N ALA A 44 10.00 5.54 1.69
CA ALA A 44 9.12 5.35 2.83
C ALA A 44 8.01 4.35 2.48
N THR A 45 7.84 3.37 3.35
CA THR A 45 6.77 2.37 3.22
C THR A 45 5.63 2.69 4.16
N TYR A 46 4.41 2.71 3.61
CA TYR A 46 3.17 2.84 4.34
C TYR A 46 2.34 1.58 4.16
N THR A 47 1.77 1.07 5.26
CA THR A 47 0.96 -0.14 5.27
C THR A 47 -0.43 0.16 5.79
N TYR A 48 -1.45 -0.48 5.21
CA TYR A 48 -2.83 -0.31 5.61
C TYR A 48 -3.55 -1.64 5.71
N THR A 49 -4.35 -1.79 6.76
CA THR A 49 -5.29 -2.91 6.90
C THR A 49 -6.72 -2.41 6.98
N TYR A 50 -7.64 -3.25 6.52
CA TYR A 50 -9.06 -2.94 6.46
C TYR A 50 -9.89 -4.05 7.12
N ASP A 51 -11.05 -3.68 7.66
CA ASP A 51 -12.07 -4.64 8.05
C ASP A 51 -12.88 -5.13 6.84
N ALA A 52 -13.77 -6.10 7.08
CA ALA A 52 -14.63 -6.65 6.03
C ALA A 52 -15.60 -5.62 5.42
N ARG A 53 -15.87 -4.52 6.12
CA ARG A 53 -16.76 -3.42 5.69
C ARG A 53 -15.99 -2.33 4.92
N GLY A 54 -14.66 -2.41 4.87
CA GLY A 54 -13.79 -1.47 4.19
C GLY A 54 -13.30 -0.31 5.07
N ASN A 55 -13.52 -0.34 6.39
CA ASN A 55 -12.92 0.66 7.27
C ASN A 55 -11.45 0.33 7.50
N ARG A 56 -10.62 1.37 7.48
CA ARG A 56 -9.19 1.24 7.77
C ARG A 56 -8.97 0.97 9.26
N LEU A 57 -8.34 -0.14 9.59
CA LEU A 57 -8.00 -0.56 10.95
C LEU A 57 -6.59 -0.14 11.36
N THR A 58 -5.65 -0.13 10.40
CA THR A 58 -4.28 0.33 10.69
C THR A 58 -3.74 1.21 9.57
N ALA A 59 -2.84 2.11 9.97
CA ALA A 59 -2.02 2.89 9.07
C ALA A 59 -0.60 2.95 9.63
N GLY A 60 0.27 2.10 9.11
CA GLY A 60 1.69 2.06 9.42
C GLY A 60 2.49 2.98 8.49
N GLY A 61 3.55 3.58 9.01
CA GLY A 61 4.51 4.36 8.25
C GLY A 61 5.79 4.63 9.05
N PRO A 62 6.77 5.35 8.46
CA PRO A 62 8.02 5.69 9.15
C PRO A 62 7.82 6.55 10.40
N ALA A 63 6.71 7.29 10.49
CA ALA A 63 6.36 8.09 11.66
C ALA A 63 5.70 7.28 12.79
N GLY A 64 5.44 5.99 12.59
CA GLY A 64 4.74 5.13 13.55
C GLY A 64 3.53 4.43 12.94
N THR A 65 2.86 3.62 13.75
CA THR A 65 1.65 2.89 13.35
C THR A 65 0.45 3.41 14.09
N GLN A 66 -0.53 3.90 13.34
CA GLN A 66 -1.83 4.25 13.89
C GLN A 66 -2.75 3.03 13.85
N THR A 67 -3.44 2.80 14.96
CA THR A 67 -4.49 1.79 15.06
C THR A 67 -5.84 2.49 15.26
N LEU A 68 -6.80 2.12 14.43
CA LEU A 68 -8.15 2.66 14.42
C LEU A 68 -9.13 1.54 14.77
N ALA A 69 -10.05 1.83 15.69
CA ALA A 69 -11.16 0.96 16.03
C ALA A 69 -12.46 1.56 15.50
N ALA A 70 -13.31 0.74 14.87
CA ALA A 70 -14.65 1.16 14.45
C ALA A 70 -15.71 0.60 15.43
N ASN A 71 -16.75 1.39 15.72
CA ASN A 71 -17.89 0.93 16.52
C ASN A 71 -18.91 0.17 15.65
N ALA A 72 -19.97 -0.37 16.28
CA ALA A 72 -21.01 -1.13 15.60
C ALA A 72 -21.71 -0.34 14.46
N ALA A 73 -21.76 0.99 14.58
CA ALA A 73 -22.33 1.93 13.61
C ALA A 73 -21.35 2.33 12.48
N ASN A 74 -20.20 1.67 12.37
CA ASN A 74 -19.21 1.92 11.31
C ASN A 74 -18.52 3.31 11.40
N GLN A 75 -18.42 3.85 12.61
CA GLN A 75 -17.72 5.11 12.89
C GLN A 75 -16.39 4.83 13.59
N ILE A 76 -15.34 5.58 13.23
CA ILE A 76 -14.03 5.47 13.87
C ILE A 76 -14.13 5.99 15.30
N SER A 77 -13.94 5.10 16.27
CA SER A 77 -14.08 5.34 17.70
C SER A 77 -12.77 5.73 18.38
N THR A 78 -11.62 5.53 17.72
CA THR A 78 -10.30 5.92 18.26
C THR A 78 -9.35 6.18 17.09
N ALA A 79 -8.84 7.41 16.97
CA ALA A 79 -7.69 7.71 16.13
C ALA A 79 -6.46 7.60 17.04
N GLY A 80 -6.00 6.38 17.30
CA GLY A 80 -4.83 6.14 18.13
C GLY A 80 -3.57 6.52 17.36
N TYR A 81 -3.16 7.78 17.46
CA TYR A 81 -1.76 8.16 17.25
C TYR A 81 -1.03 7.76 18.53
N THR A 82 -0.26 6.69 18.48
CA THR A 82 0.75 6.37 19.51
C THR A 82 2.10 6.81 19.02
#